data_AF-A0A938VDA1-F1
#
_entry.id   AF-A0A938VDA1-F1
#
_cell.length_a   1.000
_cell.length_b   1.000
_cell.length_c   1.000
_cell.angle_alpha   90.00
_cell.angle_beta   90.00
_cell.angle_gamma   90.00
#
_symmetry.space_group_name_H-M   'P 1'
#
loop_
_entity.id
_entity.type
_entity.pdbx_description
1 polymer ?
#
loop_
_entity_poly.entity_id
_entity_poly.type
_entity_poly.pdbx_seq_one_letter_code
_entity_poly.pdbx_strand_id
1 'polypeptide(L)'
;MKRDVRVACPNGHTFDASVHRSANVTTAPHLRAEIMDGSFNLTTCPVCQIESYADVPFLYHDTTVSLRVWVYPERDRHAAEEIRTKIRQAAAIVESVLPTDRRGPELLFGLEELRALIN
;
A
#
# COMPACT_ATOMS: atom_id res chain seq x y z
N MET A 1 -0.63 8.83 -8.01
CA MET A 1 0.61 9.03 -8.79
C MET A 1 1.49 7.80 -8.61
N LYS A 2 2.00 7.26 -9.72
CA LYS A 2 2.94 6.12 -9.69
C LYS A 2 4.35 6.62 -9.36
N ARG A 3 5.19 5.75 -8.81
CA ARG A 3 6.61 5.98 -8.57
C ARG A 3 7.39 4.78 -9.07
N ASP A 4 8.56 5.04 -9.64
CA ASP A 4 9.44 3.98 -10.09
C ASP A 4 10.15 3.36 -8.88
N VAL A 5 10.13 2.03 -8.83
CA VAL A 5 10.76 1.23 -7.78
C VAL A 5 11.48 0.06 -8.41
N ARG A 6 12.58 -0.35 -7.79
CA ARG A 6 13.26 -1.59 -8.16
C ARG A 6 12.52 -2.78 -7.54
N VAL A 7 12.01 -3.66 -8.40
CA VAL A 7 11.33 -4.91 -8.02
C VAL A 7 12.27 -6.08 -8.28
N ALA A 8 12.23 -7.09 -7.41
CA ALA A 8 12.90 -8.36 -7.62
C ALA A 8 11.85 -9.42 -7.97
N CYS A 9 12.03 -10.13 -9.09
CA CYS A 9 11.18 -11.26 -9.42
C CYS A 9 11.62 -12.53 -8.68
N PRO A 10 10.76 -13.55 -8.56
CA PRO A 10 11.10 -14.82 -7.90
C PRO A 10 12.29 -15.57 -8.50
N ASN A 11 12.61 -15.33 -9.79
CA ASN A 11 13.76 -15.93 -10.47
C ASN A 11 15.08 -15.15 -10.28
N GLY A 12 15.07 -14.09 -9.45
CA GLY A 12 16.28 -13.33 -9.09
C GLY A 12 16.63 -12.17 -10.04
N HIS A 13 15.83 -11.90 -11.07
CA HIS A 13 16.01 -10.69 -11.88
C HIS A 13 15.49 -9.47 -11.13
N THR A 14 16.12 -8.32 -11.36
CA THR A 14 15.62 -7.02 -10.87
C THR A 14 15.30 -6.11 -12.04
N PHE A 15 14.24 -5.31 -11.91
CA PHE A 15 13.79 -4.38 -12.94
C PHE A 15 13.06 -3.21 -12.30
N ASP A 16 13.00 -2.08 -13.02
CA ASP A 16 12.26 -0.91 -12.57
C ASP A 16 10.78 -1.05 -12.99
N ALA A 17 9.88 -0.79 -12.04
CA ALA A 17 8.44 -0.83 -12.25
C ALA A 17 7.78 0.42 -11.68
N SER A 18 6.77 0.93 -12.39
CA SER A 18 6.01 2.10 -11.94
C SER A 18 4.79 1.68 -11.12
N VAL A 19 4.81 1.99 -9.82
CA VAL A 19 3.88 1.43 -8.82
C VAL A 19 3.17 2.53 -8.04
N HIS A 20 1.97 2.24 -7.54
CA HIS A 20 1.22 3.13 -6.66
C HIS A 20 1.78 3.09 -5.24
N ARG A 21 2.11 4.27 -4.70
CA ARG A 21 2.44 4.48 -3.27
C ARG A 21 1.26 4.96 -2.44
N SER A 22 0.16 5.30 -3.11
CA SER A 22 -1.10 5.65 -2.47
C SER A 22 -2.25 5.34 -3.43
N ALA A 23 -3.34 4.84 -2.86
CA ALA A 23 -4.61 4.59 -3.53
C ALA A 23 -5.70 5.41 -2.83
N ASN A 24 -5.97 6.61 -3.35
CA ASN A 24 -7.13 7.40 -2.93
C ASN A 24 -8.32 7.00 -3.80
N VAL A 25 -9.11 6.04 -3.31
CA VAL A 25 -10.20 5.43 -4.09
C VAL A 25 -11.40 6.35 -4.26
N THR A 26 -11.56 7.35 -3.39
CA THR A 26 -12.57 8.39 -3.59
C THR A 26 -12.29 9.17 -4.87
N THR A 27 -11.02 9.53 -5.12
CA THR A 27 -10.62 10.29 -6.31
C THR A 27 -10.33 9.39 -7.53
N ALA A 28 -10.02 8.12 -7.30
CA ALA A 28 -9.64 7.16 -8.33
C ALA A 28 -10.28 5.79 -8.05
N PRO A 29 -11.58 5.62 -8.32
CA PRO A 29 -12.34 4.41 -7.96
C PRO A 29 -11.81 3.12 -8.60
N HIS A 30 -11.19 3.20 -9.78
CA HIS A 30 -10.56 2.06 -10.45
C HIS A 30 -9.50 1.38 -9.58
N LEU A 31 -8.80 2.11 -8.71
CA LEU A 31 -7.80 1.53 -7.81
C LEU A 31 -8.44 0.60 -6.78
N ARG A 32 -9.70 0.83 -6.39
CA ARG A 32 -10.43 -0.12 -5.54
C ARG A 32 -10.69 -1.42 -6.30
N ALA A 33 -11.07 -1.33 -7.57
CA ALA A 33 -11.27 -2.52 -8.41
C ALA A 33 -9.98 -3.33 -8.54
N GLU A 34 -8.86 -2.67 -8.87
CA GLU A 34 -7.52 -3.32 -8.95
C GLU A 34 -7.11 -3.96 -7.63
N ILE A 35 -7.42 -3.31 -6.50
CA ILE A 35 -7.15 -3.89 -5.18
C ILE A 35 -8.00 -5.14 -4.98
N MET A 36 -9.30 -5.09 -5.28
CA MET A 36 -10.22 -6.21 -5.06
C MET A 36 -9.94 -7.40 -5.99
N ASP A 37 -9.49 -7.16 -7.21
CA ASP A 37 -9.36 -8.20 -8.24
C ASP A 37 -8.00 -8.92 -8.27
N GLY A 38 -6.96 -8.40 -7.62
CA GLY A 38 -5.63 -9.01 -7.73
C GLY A 38 -4.56 -8.10 -8.33
N SER A 39 -4.93 -7.11 -9.12
CA SER A 39 -4.02 -6.48 -10.07
C SER A 39 -3.25 -5.27 -9.51
N PHE A 40 -3.63 -4.76 -8.34
CA PHE A 40 -2.97 -3.59 -7.76
C PHE A 40 -1.48 -3.85 -7.50
N ASN A 41 -0.63 -3.05 -8.14
CA ASN A 41 0.83 -3.18 -8.10
C ASN A 41 1.36 -4.57 -8.52
N LEU A 42 0.59 -5.34 -9.30
CA LEU A 42 1.09 -6.53 -9.97
C LEU A 42 2.04 -6.13 -11.10
N THR A 43 3.18 -6.81 -11.19
CA THR A 43 4.22 -6.52 -12.19
C THR A 43 4.62 -7.78 -12.92
N THR A 44 5.01 -7.67 -14.19
CA THR A 44 5.51 -8.78 -15.00
C THR A 44 6.99 -8.59 -15.25
N CYS A 45 7.81 -9.58 -14.90
CA CYS A 45 9.25 -9.51 -15.16
C CYS A 45 9.50 -9.51 -16.68
N PRO A 46 10.24 -8.52 -17.23
CA PRO A 46 10.48 -8.45 -18.67
C PRO A 46 11.38 -9.59 -19.19
N VAL A 47 12.12 -10.26 -18.31
CA VAL A 47 13.05 -11.34 -18.67
C VAL A 47 12.38 -12.71 -18.64
N CYS A 48 11.79 -13.10 -17.51
CA CYS A 48 11.21 -14.43 -17.34
C CYS A 48 9.68 -14.48 -17.48
N GLN A 49 9.02 -13.33 -17.69
CA GLN A 49 7.56 -13.20 -17.87
C GLN A 49 6.71 -13.68 -16.68
N ILE A 50 7.33 -13.89 -15.51
CA ILE A 50 6.63 -14.24 -14.28
C ILE A 50 6.04 -12.98 -13.65
N GLU A 51 4.78 -13.10 -13.20
CA GLU A 51 4.11 -12.07 -12.43
C GLU A 51 4.53 -12.10 -10.96
N SER A 52 4.70 -10.92 -10.37
CA SER A 52 4.98 -10.75 -8.96
C SER A 52 4.49 -9.38 -8.48
N TYR A 53 4.03 -9.32 -7.24
CA TYR A 53 3.65 -8.05 -6.63
C TYR A 53 4.88 -7.17 -6.41
N ALA A 54 4.76 -5.88 -6.72
CA ALA A 54 5.73 -4.90 -6.25
C ALA A 54 5.55 -4.72 -4.76
N ASP A 55 6.46 -5.37 -4.04
CA ASP A 55 6.30 -5.71 -2.65
C ASP A 55 6.71 -4.52 -1.77
N VAL A 56 5.94 -3.43 -1.88
CA VAL A 56 6.27 -2.11 -1.32
C VAL A 56 5.09 -1.50 -0.54
N PRO A 57 5.34 -0.75 0.55
CA PRO A 57 4.25 -0.14 1.31
C PRO A 57 3.49 0.93 0.50
N PHE A 58 2.17 0.99 0.72
CA PHE A 58 1.30 2.02 0.15
C PHE A 58 0.19 2.46 1.13
N LEU A 59 -0.33 3.67 0.93
CA LEU A 59 -1.44 4.22 1.71
C LEU A 59 -2.76 4.04 0.97
N TYR A 60 -3.67 3.23 1.50
CA TYR A 60 -5.08 3.20 1.10
C TYR A 60 -5.84 4.34 1.78
N HIS A 61 -6.71 5.02 1.03
CA HIS A 61 -7.52 6.11 1.54
C HIS A 61 -8.88 6.15 0.86
N ASP A 62 -9.94 6.13 1.67
CA ASP A 62 -11.32 6.37 1.26
C ASP A 62 -11.96 7.43 2.16
N THR A 63 -12.15 8.63 1.62
CA THR A 63 -12.78 9.73 2.34
C THR A 63 -14.28 9.55 2.56
N THR A 64 -14.96 8.69 1.79
CA THR A 64 -16.41 8.48 1.93
C THR A 64 -16.76 7.80 3.26
N VAL A 65 -15.86 6.95 3.75
CA VAL A 65 -15.97 6.22 5.02
C VAL A 65 -14.90 6.64 6.03
N SER A 66 -14.17 7.73 5.76
CA SER A 66 -13.06 8.22 6.59
C SER A 66 -11.99 7.18 6.92
N LEU A 67 -11.72 6.27 5.98
CA LEU A 67 -10.76 5.17 6.15
C LEU A 67 -9.39 5.53 5.59
N ARG A 68 -8.35 5.36 6.40
CA ARG A 68 -6.94 5.47 5.98
C ARG A 68 -6.17 4.31 6.54
N VAL A 69 -5.44 3.60 5.69
CA VAL A 69 -4.72 2.39 6.08
C VAL A 69 -3.38 2.35 5.38
N TRP A 70 -2.31 2.23 6.17
CA TRP A 70 -1.02 1.81 5.66
C TRP A 70 -1.03 0.31 5.46
N VAL A 71 -0.72 -0.11 4.23
CA VAL A 71 -0.63 -1.52 3.87
C VAL A 71 0.83 -1.82 3.60
N TYR A 72 1.40 -2.66 4.44
CA TYR A 72 2.79 -3.11 4.33
C TYR A 72 2.85 -4.52 3.71
N PRO A 73 3.95 -4.87 3.05
CA PRO A 73 4.21 -6.25 2.63
C PRO A 73 4.12 -7.24 3.79
N GLU A 74 3.61 -8.45 3.52
CA GLU A 74 3.44 -9.51 4.53
C GLU A 74 4.77 -9.84 5.24
N ARG A 75 5.87 -9.85 4.48
CA ARG A 75 7.21 -10.10 5.00
C ARG A 75 7.64 -9.12 6.10
N ASP A 76 7.06 -7.92 6.15
CA ASP A 76 7.41 -6.87 7.12
C ASP A 76 6.63 -7.03 8.44
N ARG A 77 5.73 -8.02 8.54
CA ARG A 77 4.92 -8.28 9.76
C ARG A 77 5.77 -8.53 11.01
N HIS A 78 6.96 -9.11 10.85
CA HIS A 78 7.89 -9.31 11.97
C HIS A 78 8.29 -8.00 12.67
N ALA A 79 8.24 -6.86 11.96
CA ALA A 79 8.57 -5.53 12.47
C ALA A 79 7.31 -4.70 12.80
N ALA A 80 6.15 -5.34 13.02
CA ALA A 80 4.87 -4.64 13.11
C ALA A 80 4.81 -3.54 14.17
N GLU A 81 5.38 -3.74 15.36
CA GLU A 81 5.33 -2.70 16.40
C GLU A 81 6.22 -1.50 16.08
N GLU A 82 7.38 -1.74 15.46
CA GLU A 82 8.26 -0.67 14.99
C GLU A 82 7.57 0.15 13.90
N ILE A 83 6.96 -0.53 12.91
CA ILE A 83 6.21 0.11 11.83
C ILE A 83 5.03 0.91 12.40
N ARG A 84 4.27 0.33 13.32
CA ARG A 84 3.13 0.99 13.98
C ARG A 84 3.59 2.24 14.74
N THR A 85 4.73 2.17 15.43
CA THR A 85 5.33 3.32 16.12
C THR A 85 5.70 4.43 15.15
N LYS A 86 6.36 4.10 14.04
CA LYS A 86 6.71 5.06 12.98
C LYS A 86 5.47 5.73 12.39
N ILE A 87 4.42 4.95 12.12
CA ILE A 87 3.15 5.46 11.58
C ILE A 87 2.50 6.43 12.58
N ARG A 88 2.42 6.06 13.87
CA ARG A 88 1.86 6.93 14.91
C ARG A 88 2.65 8.24 15.05
N GLN A 89 3.98 8.17 15.04
CA GLN A 89 4.85 9.36 15.11
C GLN A 89 4.62 10.28 13.91
N ALA A 90 4.57 9.72 12.69
CA ALA A 90 4.29 10.50 11.49
C ALA A 90 2.89 11.13 11.53
N ALA A 91 1.88 10.40 12.01
CA ALA A 91 0.52 10.92 12.17
C ALA A 91 0.45 12.09 13.16
N ALA A 92 1.13 12.00 14.30
CA ALA A 92 1.17 13.06 15.31
C ALA A 92 1.80 14.36 14.76
N ILE A 93 2.85 14.25 13.93
CA ILE A 93 3.45 15.41 13.25
C ILE A 93 2.42 16.05 12.31
N VAL A 94 1.76 15.26 11.47
CA VAL A 94 0.73 15.77 10.55
C VAL A 94 -0.41 16.45 11.31
N GLU A 95 -0.88 15.84 12.40
CA GLU A 95 -1.97 16.37 13.23
C GLU A 95 -1.59 17.70 13.91
N SER A 96 -0.33 17.87 14.33
CA SER A 96 0.14 19.14 14.90
C SER A 96 0.13 20.32 13.92
N VAL A 97 0.22 20.03 12.62
CA VAL A 97 0.20 21.05 11.54
C VAL A 97 -1.21 21.22 10.97
N LEU A 98 -1.95 20.11 10.88
CA LEU A 98 -3.30 20.02 10.32
C LEU A 98 -4.17 19.18 11.26
N PRO A 99 -4.74 19.79 12.31
CA PRO A 99 -5.63 19.10 13.22
C PRO A 99 -6.83 18.60 12.42
N THR A 100 -6.94 17.27 12.30
CA THR A 100 -7.97 16.59 11.53
C THR A 100 -8.75 15.70 12.48
N ASP A 101 -10.09 15.79 12.46
CA ASP A 101 -10.99 14.95 13.27
C ASP A 101 -11.07 13.49 12.77
N ARG A 102 -10.00 13.01 12.12
CA ARG A 102 -9.97 11.72 11.45
C ARG A 102 -9.00 10.80 12.18
N ARG A 103 -9.48 9.61 12.55
CA ARG A 103 -8.64 8.55 13.14
C ARG A 103 -7.37 8.37 12.32
N GLY A 104 -6.23 8.29 13.01
CA GLY A 104 -4.92 8.06 12.39
C GLY A 104 -4.94 6.79 11.53
N PRO A 105 -4.03 6.66 10.54
CA PRO A 105 -4.07 5.53 9.65
C PRO A 105 -3.84 4.22 10.39
N GLU A 106 -4.68 3.23 10.10
CA GLU A 106 -4.51 1.86 10.57
C GLU A 106 -3.33 1.19 9.85
N LEU A 107 -2.84 0.06 10.39
CA LEU A 107 -1.75 -0.73 9.78
C LEU A 107 -2.26 -2.13 9.49
N LEU A 108 -2.18 -2.53 8.22
CA LEU A 108 -2.43 -3.88 7.73
C LEU A 108 -1.21 -4.44 7.00
N PHE A 109 -1.20 -5.75 6.83
CA PHE A 109 -0.16 -6.48 6.12
C PHE A 109 -0.76 -7.31 4.97
N GLY A 110 -0.28 -7.05 3.76
CA GLY A 110 -0.74 -7.71 2.54
C GLY A 110 -2.06 -7.16 1.98
N LEU A 111 -2.32 -7.48 0.70
CA LEU A 111 -3.57 -7.10 0.03
C LEU A 111 -4.78 -7.87 0.56
N GLU A 112 -4.60 -9.09 1.04
CA GLU A 112 -5.70 -9.92 1.54
C GLU A 112 -6.36 -9.32 2.79
N GLU A 113 -5.58 -8.81 3.75
CA GLU A 113 -6.15 -8.10 4.92
C GLU A 113 -6.90 -6.84 4.49
N LEU A 114 -6.36 -6.09 3.51
CA LEU A 114 -7.05 -4.91 2.99
C LEU A 114 -8.37 -5.28 2.32
N ARG A 115 -8.39 -6.31 1.47
CA ARG A 115 -9.60 -6.80 0.81
C ARG A 115 -10.65 -7.20 1.83
N ALA A 116 -10.26 -7.96 2.85
CA ALA A 116 -11.17 -8.37 3.92
C ALA A 116 -11.79 -7.17 4.66
N LEU A 117 -11.03 -6.08 4.84
CA LEU A 117 -11.52 -4.86 5.48
C LEU A 117 -12.49 -4.05 4.59
N ILE A 118 -12.26 -4.01 3.28
CA ILE A 118 -13.01 -3.12 2.36
C ILE A 118 -14.09 -3.82 1.54
N ASN A 119 -14.25 -5.14 1.68
CA ASN A 119 -15.26 -5.94 0.98
C ASN A 119 -16.68 -5.66 1.50
#